data_AF-A0A3E0R1X4-F1
#
_entry.id   AF-A0A3E0R1X4-F1
#
_cell.length_a   1.000
_cell.length_b   1.000
_cell.length_c   1.000
_cell.angle_alpha   90.00
_cell.angle_beta   90.00
_cell.angle_gamma   90.00
#
_symmetry.space_group_name_H-M   'P 1'
#
loop_
_entity.id
_entity.type
_entity.pdbx_description
1 polymer ?
#
loop_
_entity_poly.entity_id
_entity_poly.type
_entity_poly.pdbx_seq_one_letter_code
_entity_poly.pdbx_strand_id
1 'polypeptide(L)'
;MANEVILTDDQKMAVLKIWNESETPPALMDIVKSAFPEGNYDGRSKQGRAVSKFLRGRNLKARSASEYVKKDVPDLTADQKVYISNHCALMKPLEIARAIFNDRELTNLNNEVNVVRDYIKTLDPKVTHIVAENEEQQEDSGYKPPKSLNAVVHRVNKYVPVGLDKDKLTPIQKKSAEALLGYLHTFRYSHQINTYTSDEDRTLFESSFVRYTHDKPDLTQEEVDQYIVLATEVVISSSIQANIVRLQELLDDIADDTEGRRISMSLVESISSARTEYNQCVTRQQKLLNDLKVKRSERISKQVKENASILNLVEVWKDEESRVKMIKLANMRKQIVEKEIENLSTMDEIKCRIFGLSKEEGLNG
;
A
#
# COMPACT_ATOMS: atom_id res chain seq x y z
N MET A 1 8.53 44.58 -18.77
CA MET A 1 7.42 44.86 -19.70
C MET A 1 7.19 43.59 -20.52
N ALA A 2 6.19 42.80 -20.18
CA ALA A 2 5.91 41.53 -20.86
C ALA A 2 4.91 41.79 -21.99
N ASN A 3 5.28 41.44 -23.23
CA ASN A 3 4.45 41.57 -24.44
C ASN A 3 3.00 41.14 -24.21
N GLU A 4 2.09 42.11 -24.05
CA GLU A 4 0.64 41.85 -24.07
C GLU A 4 0.24 41.57 -25.53
N VAL A 5 -0.30 40.38 -25.77
CA VAL A 5 -0.88 40.04 -27.08
C VAL A 5 -2.25 40.71 -27.16
N ILE A 6 -2.42 41.61 -28.12
CA ILE A 6 -3.71 42.27 -28.40
C ILE A 6 -4.41 41.46 -29.50
N LEU A 7 -5.66 41.08 -29.27
CA LEU A 7 -6.48 40.37 -30.26
C LEU A 7 -6.81 41.29 -31.44
N THR A 8 -6.67 40.79 -32.66
CA THR A 8 -7.16 41.47 -33.87
C THR A 8 -8.68 41.44 -33.92
N ASP A 9 -9.28 42.31 -34.74
CA ASP A 9 -10.74 42.40 -34.82
C ASP A 9 -11.38 41.12 -35.40
N ASP A 10 -10.68 40.43 -36.31
CA ASP A 10 -11.09 39.12 -36.83
C ASP A 10 -11.13 38.04 -35.73
N GLN A 11 -10.12 38.04 -34.84
CA GLN A 11 -10.06 37.11 -33.71
C GLN A 11 -11.16 37.39 -32.68
N LYS A 12 -11.48 38.67 -32.44
CA LYS A 12 -12.61 39.06 -31.58
C LYS A 12 -13.93 38.58 -32.17
N MET A 13 -14.12 38.68 -33.49
CA MET A 13 -15.33 38.20 -34.17
C MET A 13 -15.47 36.67 -34.09
N ALA A 14 -14.38 35.92 -34.26
CA ALA A 14 -14.37 34.47 -34.12
C ALA A 14 -14.78 34.01 -32.71
N VAL A 15 -14.24 34.67 -31.67
CA VAL A 15 -14.60 34.41 -30.26
C VAL A 15 -16.10 34.62 -30.01
N LEU A 16 -16.68 35.69 -30.55
CA LEU A 16 -18.11 36.00 -30.36
C LEU A 16 -19.02 35.08 -31.14
N LYS A 17 -18.60 34.62 -32.32
CA LYS A 17 -19.36 33.69 -33.14
C LYS A 17 -19.59 32.37 -32.40
N ILE A 18 -18.52 31.77 -31.86
CA ILE A 18 -18.65 30.54 -31.06
C ILE A 18 -19.45 30.78 -29.78
N TRP A 19 -19.24 31.93 -29.13
CA TRP A 19 -20.00 32.28 -27.94
C TRP A 19 -21.51 32.35 -28.20
N ASN A 20 -21.92 32.87 -29.36
CA ASN A 20 -23.33 33.01 -29.72
C ASN A 20 -23.93 31.71 -30.30
N GLU A 21 -23.11 30.84 -30.90
CA GLU A 21 -23.54 29.54 -31.44
C GLU A 21 -23.70 28.45 -30.37
N SER A 22 -23.12 28.64 -29.18
CA SER A 22 -23.17 27.66 -28.10
C SER A 22 -24.29 27.96 -27.10
N GLU A 23 -25.23 27.02 -26.94
CA GLU A 23 -26.33 27.15 -25.96
C GLU A 23 -25.84 27.18 -24.50
N THR A 24 -24.65 26.62 -24.23
CA THR A 24 -24.00 26.67 -22.92
C THR A 24 -22.62 27.32 -23.02
N PRO A 25 -22.13 27.99 -21.95
CA PRO A 25 -20.84 28.68 -22.00
C PRO A 25 -19.71 27.74 -22.47
N PRO A 26 -19.07 28.02 -23.62
CA PRO A 26 -18.05 27.14 -24.17
C PRO A 26 -16.80 27.14 -23.29
N ALA A 27 -16.04 26.05 -23.35
CA ALA A 27 -14.78 25.95 -22.60
C ALA A 27 -13.76 26.95 -23.14
N LEU A 28 -12.99 27.58 -22.25
CA LEU A 28 -11.99 28.58 -22.65
C LEU A 28 -11.00 28.02 -23.70
N MET A 29 -10.69 26.73 -23.65
CA MET A 29 -9.79 26.09 -24.61
C MET A 29 -10.37 26.06 -26.03
N ASP A 30 -11.66 25.81 -26.19
CA ASP A 30 -12.30 25.71 -27.51
C ASP A 30 -12.41 27.09 -28.16
N ILE A 31 -12.70 28.12 -27.34
CA ILE A 31 -12.70 29.52 -27.77
C ILE A 31 -11.29 29.95 -28.24
N VAL A 32 -10.25 29.54 -27.50
CA VAL A 32 -8.85 29.88 -27.82
C VAL A 32 -8.39 29.19 -29.11
N LYS A 33 -8.75 27.92 -29.32
CA LYS A 33 -8.43 27.17 -30.54
C LYS A 33 -9.05 27.79 -31.79
N SER A 34 -10.27 28.32 -31.68
CA SER A 34 -10.89 29.02 -32.82
C SER A 34 -10.30 30.40 -33.09
N ALA A 35 -9.96 31.15 -32.04
CA ALA A 35 -9.34 32.46 -32.20
C ALA A 35 -7.91 32.37 -32.75
N PHE A 36 -7.21 31.25 -32.51
CA PHE A 36 -5.84 31.02 -32.94
C PHE A 36 -5.69 29.62 -33.56
N PRO A 37 -6.11 29.42 -34.82
CA PRO A 37 -6.03 28.12 -35.49
C PRO A 37 -4.59 27.65 -35.77
N GLU A 38 -3.62 28.56 -35.80
CA GLU A 38 -2.21 28.26 -36.12
C GLU A 38 -1.38 27.72 -34.94
N GLY A 39 -1.95 27.56 -33.73
CA GLY A 39 -1.18 27.04 -32.60
C GLY A 39 -2.00 26.34 -31.51
N ASN A 40 -1.37 25.33 -30.88
CA ASN A 40 -1.96 24.58 -29.78
C ASN A 40 -1.83 25.36 -28.45
N TYR A 41 -2.63 26.42 -28.32
CA TYR A 41 -2.59 27.32 -27.17
C TYR A 41 -3.63 26.93 -26.10
N ASP A 42 -3.18 26.79 -24.85
CA ASP A 42 -4.05 26.53 -23.68
C ASP A 42 -4.56 27.84 -23.05
N GLY A 43 -5.61 27.78 -22.22
CA GLY A 43 -6.17 28.93 -21.49
C GLY A 43 -5.18 29.66 -20.58
N ARG A 44 -4.06 29.00 -20.22
CA ARG A 44 -2.96 29.61 -19.43
C ARG A 44 -1.94 30.39 -20.27
N SER A 45 -1.94 30.18 -21.59
CA SER A 45 -1.02 30.82 -22.54
C SER A 45 -1.25 32.34 -22.64
N LYS A 46 -0.32 33.06 -23.28
CA LYS A 46 -0.45 34.52 -23.49
C LYS A 46 -1.71 34.85 -24.31
N GLN A 47 -2.01 34.01 -25.29
CA GLN A 47 -3.19 34.04 -26.15
C GLN A 47 -4.46 33.73 -25.35
N GLY A 48 -4.44 32.69 -24.52
CA GLY A 48 -5.55 32.32 -23.64
C GLY A 48 -5.90 33.42 -22.63
N ARG A 49 -4.89 34.11 -22.08
CA ARG A 49 -5.09 35.28 -21.20
C ARG A 49 -5.67 36.48 -21.95
N ALA A 50 -5.28 36.71 -23.19
CA ALA A 50 -5.84 37.78 -24.03
C ALA A 50 -7.32 37.53 -24.34
N VAL A 51 -7.69 36.29 -24.70
CA VAL A 51 -9.09 35.87 -24.89
C VAL A 51 -9.89 36.00 -23.58
N SER A 52 -9.33 35.56 -22.45
CA SER A 52 -9.99 35.73 -21.14
C SER A 52 -10.18 37.19 -20.74
N LYS A 53 -9.19 38.06 -21.00
CA LYS A 53 -9.27 39.52 -20.76
C LYS A 53 -10.36 40.16 -21.61
N PHE A 54 -10.50 39.74 -22.87
CA PHE A 54 -11.55 40.22 -23.78
C PHE A 54 -12.95 39.77 -23.36
N LEU A 55 -13.12 38.49 -23.00
CA LEU A 55 -14.40 37.96 -22.51
C LEU A 55 -14.84 38.67 -21.21
N ARG A 56 -13.91 38.85 -20.25
CA ARG A 56 -14.18 39.60 -19.01
C ARG A 56 -14.58 41.06 -19.27
N GLY A 57 -13.94 41.71 -20.24
CA GLY A 57 -14.28 43.08 -20.64
C GLY A 57 -15.71 43.24 -21.18
N ARG A 58 -16.36 42.14 -21.60
CA ARG A 58 -17.75 42.10 -22.06
C ARG A 58 -18.70 41.41 -21.08
N ASN A 59 -18.27 41.19 -19.83
CA ASN A 59 -19.00 40.42 -18.81
C ASN A 59 -19.36 38.98 -19.23
N LEU A 60 -18.60 38.38 -20.14
CA LEU A 60 -18.74 36.99 -20.54
C LEU A 60 -17.74 36.12 -19.77
N LYS A 61 -18.20 35.05 -19.13
CA LYS A 61 -17.36 34.15 -18.34
C LYS A 61 -17.33 32.76 -18.97
N ALA A 62 -16.25 32.44 -19.67
CA ALA A 62 -16.02 31.10 -20.21
C ALA A 62 -15.95 30.05 -19.09
N ARG A 63 -16.39 28.84 -19.41
CA ARG A 63 -16.38 27.69 -18.51
C ARG A 63 -14.94 27.32 -18.15
N SER A 64 -14.69 27.00 -16.88
CA SER A 64 -13.42 26.42 -16.45
C SER A 64 -13.31 24.99 -16.97
N ALA A 65 -12.11 24.55 -17.36
CA ALA A 65 -11.86 23.14 -17.72
C ALA A 65 -12.22 22.15 -16.59
N SER A 66 -12.33 22.63 -15.35
CA SER A 66 -12.71 21.86 -14.16
C SER A 66 -14.22 21.84 -13.87
N GLU A 67 -15.03 22.57 -14.62
CA GLU A 67 -16.47 22.71 -14.35
C GLU A 67 -17.22 21.54 -15.00
N TYR A 68 -17.72 20.64 -14.15
CA TYR A 68 -18.36 19.39 -14.56
C TYR A 68 -19.62 19.65 -15.39
N VAL A 69 -19.62 19.15 -16.62
CA VAL A 69 -20.81 19.06 -17.46
C VAL A 69 -21.44 17.70 -17.21
N LYS A 70 -22.70 17.67 -16.74
CA LYS A 70 -23.48 16.43 -16.75
C LYS A 70 -23.62 16.01 -18.22
N LYS A 71 -22.86 15.01 -18.65
CA LYS A 71 -23.08 14.35 -19.94
C LYS A 71 -24.42 13.63 -19.83
N ASP A 72 -25.32 13.86 -20.79
CA ASP A 72 -26.64 13.22 -20.78
C ASP A 72 -26.50 11.71 -20.64
N VAL A 73 -27.28 11.16 -19.72
CA VAL A 73 -27.34 9.71 -19.49
C VAL A 73 -28.29 9.17 -20.55
N PRO A 74 -27.83 8.32 -21.48
CA PRO A 74 -28.72 7.75 -22.48
C PRO A 74 -29.68 6.77 -21.83
N ASP A 75 -30.98 6.95 -22.08
CA ASP A 75 -32.00 5.99 -21.65
C ASP A 75 -31.98 4.74 -22.53
N LEU A 76 -32.09 3.57 -21.89
CA LEU A 76 -32.17 2.29 -22.60
C LEU A 76 -33.56 2.10 -23.22
N THR A 77 -33.59 1.90 -24.54
CA THR A 77 -34.80 1.49 -25.26
C THR A 77 -35.22 0.06 -24.88
N ALA A 78 -36.47 -0.30 -25.16
CA ALA A 78 -37.00 -1.65 -24.85
C ALA A 78 -36.19 -2.77 -25.54
N ASP A 79 -35.78 -2.57 -26.79
CA ASP A 79 -34.99 -3.56 -27.55
C ASP A 79 -33.60 -3.73 -26.95
N GLN A 80 -32.98 -2.64 -26.49
CA GLN A 80 -31.68 -2.69 -25.81
C GLN A 80 -31.76 -3.45 -24.49
N LYS A 81 -32.86 -3.28 -23.73
CA LYS A 81 -33.09 -4.04 -22.50
C LYS A 81 -33.20 -5.54 -22.74
N VAL A 82 -33.90 -5.94 -23.81
CA VAL A 82 -34.00 -7.36 -24.23
C VAL A 82 -32.64 -7.89 -24.69
N TYR A 83 -31.87 -7.08 -25.41
CA TYR A 83 -30.52 -7.45 -25.82
C TYR A 83 -29.61 -7.68 -24.61
N ILE A 84 -29.65 -6.80 -23.61
CA ILE A 84 -28.88 -6.94 -22.37
C ILE A 84 -29.29 -8.21 -21.62
N SER A 85 -30.59 -8.47 -21.44
CA SER A 85 -31.03 -9.68 -20.71
C SER A 85 -30.57 -10.97 -21.37
N ASN A 86 -30.50 -11.01 -22.70
CA ASN A 86 -30.10 -12.21 -23.43
C ASN A 86 -28.58 -12.42 -23.46
N HIS A 87 -27.79 -11.34 -23.46
CA HIS A 87 -26.33 -11.41 -23.65
C HIS A 87 -25.52 -11.12 -22.38
N CYS A 88 -26.15 -10.66 -21.29
CA CYS A 88 -25.46 -10.36 -20.03
C CYS A 88 -24.70 -11.56 -19.45
N ALA A 89 -25.18 -12.79 -19.68
CA ALA A 89 -24.49 -13.99 -19.25
C ALA A 89 -23.22 -14.30 -20.05
N LEU A 90 -23.09 -13.83 -21.29
CA LEU A 90 -22.01 -14.25 -22.21
C LEU A 90 -21.01 -13.13 -22.54
N MET A 91 -21.39 -11.87 -22.39
CA MET A 91 -20.60 -10.71 -22.81
C MET A 91 -20.39 -9.73 -21.67
N LYS A 92 -19.25 -9.03 -21.67
CA LYS A 92 -18.96 -8.01 -20.66
C LYS A 92 -19.89 -6.80 -20.84
N PRO A 93 -20.24 -6.07 -19.76
CA PRO A 93 -21.04 -4.85 -19.87
C PRO A 93 -20.48 -3.83 -20.88
N LEU A 94 -19.15 -3.77 -21.02
CA LEU A 94 -18.47 -2.95 -22.02
C LEU A 94 -18.76 -3.39 -23.46
N GLU A 95 -18.73 -4.70 -23.73
CA GLU A 95 -18.97 -5.26 -25.06
C GLU A 95 -20.44 -5.11 -25.45
N ILE A 96 -21.34 -5.32 -24.48
CA ILE A 96 -22.77 -5.09 -24.64
C ILE A 96 -23.03 -3.61 -24.94
N ALA A 97 -22.38 -2.69 -24.21
CA ALA A 97 -22.50 -1.26 -24.49
C ALA A 97 -21.96 -0.89 -25.88
N ARG A 98 -20.82 -1.44 -26.30
CA ARG A 98 -20.27 -1.23 -27.65
C ARG A 98 -21.20 -1.74 -28.74
N ALA A 99 -21.88 -2.87 -28.51
CA ALA A 99 -22.86 -3.42 -29.44
C ALA A 99 -24.15 -2.57 -29.50
N ILE A 100 -24.64 -2.13 -28.35
CA ILE A 100 -25.91 -1.38 -28.23
C ILE A 100 -25.78 0.06 -28.74
N PHE A 101 -24.68 0.73 -28.42
CA PHE A 101 -24.44 2.13 -28.79
C PHE A 101 -23.63 2.29 -30.08
N ASN A 102 -23.21 1.17 -30.69
CA ASN A 102 -22.40 1.11 -31.92
C ASN A 102 -21.16 2.02 -31.88
N ASP A 103 -20.59 2.21 -30.68
CA ASP A 103 -19.41 3.03 -30.45
C ASP A 103 -18.29 2.14 -29.92
N ARG A 104 -17.23 1.98 -30.71
CA ARG A 104 -16.08 1.13 -30.37
C ARG A 104 -15.09 1.81 -29.44
N GLU A 105 -15.18 3.13 -29.26
CA GLU A 105 -14.28 3.91 -28.40
C GLU A 105 -14.75 3.95 -26.94
N LEU A 106 -15.91 3.35 -26.62
CA LEU A 106 -16.40 3.27 -25.24
C LEU A 106 -15.38 2.59 -24.33
N THR A 107 -15.21 3.19 -23.15
CA THR A 107 -14.39 2.68 -22.04
C THR A 107 -15.27 2.35 -20.84
N ASN A 108 -14.74 1.60 -19.87
CA ASN A 108 -15.50 1.20 -18.67
C ASN A 108 -16.05 2.37 -17.82
N LEU A 109 -15.53 3.58 -18.03
CA LEU A 109 -15.89 4.80 -17.30
C LEU A 109 -17.01 5.60 -17.97
N ASN A 110 -17.37 5.25 -19.20
CA ASN A 110 -18.43 5.89 -19.96
C ASN A 110 -19.80 5.68 -19.29
N ASN A 111 -20.65 6.72 -19.33
CA ASN A 111 -22.01 6.65 -18.77
C ASN A 111 -22.83 5.54 -19.43
N GLU A 112 -22.63 5.33 -20.72
CA GLU A 112 -23.21 4.29 -21.56
C GLU A 112 -22.98 2.88 -20.95
N VAL A 113 -21.77 2.61 -20.46
CA VAL A 113 -21.42 1.33 -19.83
C VAL A 113 -22.01 1.22 -18.42
N ASN A 114 -22.05 2.32 -17.68
CA ASN A 114 -22.64 2.37 -16.34
C ASN A 114 -24.15 2.10 -16.38
N VAL A 115 -24.87 2.64 -17.35
CA VAL A 115 -26.31 2.39 -17.54
C VAL A 115 -26.59 0.92 -17.81
N VAL A 116 -25.78 0.27 -18.66
CA VAL A 116 -25.89 -1.18 -18.90
C VAL A 116 -25.62 -1.96 -17.62
N ARG A 117 -24.58 -1.60 -16.86
CA ARG A 117 -24.24 -2.25 -15.58
C ARG A 117 -25.35 -2.10 -14.55
N ASP A 118 -25.95 -0.93 -14.46
CA ASP A 118 -27.03 -0.66 -13.52
C ASP A 118 -28.30 -1.41 -13.91
N TYR A 119 -28.61 -1.55 -15.20
CA TYR A 119 -29.70 -2.41 -15.66
C TYR A 119 -29.45 -3.89 -15.34
N ILE A 120 -28.22 -4.40 -15.53
CA ILE A 120 -27.88 -5.79 -15.18
C ILE A 120 -28.12 -6.07 -13.69
N LYS A 121 -27.81 -5.12 -12.79
CA LYS A 121 -28.09 -5.26 -11.35
C LYS A 121 -29.59 -5.37 -11.01
N THR A 122 -30.46 -4.89 -11.89
CA THR A 122 -31.92 -5.01 -11.70
C THR A 122 -32.50 -6.33 -12.20
N LEU A 123 -31.72 -7.15 -12.91
CA LEU A 123 -32.13 -8.47 -13.38
C LEU A 123 -32.10 -9.50 -12.24
N ASP A 124 -32.74 -10.65 -12.46
CA ASP A 124 -32.86 -11.74 -11.46
C ASP A 124 -31.48 -12.10 -10.86
N PRO A 125 -31.37 -12.26 -9.52
CA PRO A 125 -30.15 -12.65 -8.83
C PRO A 125 -29.40 -13.82 -9.47
N LYS A 126 -30.12 -14.81 -10.04
CA LYS A 126 -29.53 -15.95 -10.73
C LYS A 126 -28.69 -15.54 -11.95
N VAL A 127 -29.13 -14.51 -12.68
CA VAL A 127 -28.41 -13.98 -13.85
C VAL A 127 -27.22 -13.14 -13.39
N THR A 128 -27.37 -12.34 -12.34
CA THR A 128 -26.26 -11.54 -11.80
C THR A 128 -25.12 -12.39 -11.21
N HIS A 129 -25.42 -13.57 -10.66
CA HIS A 129 -24.41 -14.52 -10.21
C HIS A 129 -23.58 -15.08 -11.37
N ILE A 130 -24.21 -15.39 -12.51
CA ILE A 130 -23.52 -15.86 -13.72
C ILE A 130 -22.59 -14.77 -14.29
N VAL A 131 -23.00 -13.49 -14.27
CA VAL A 131 -22.15 -12.38 -14.73
C VAL A 131 -20.96 -12.17 -13.79
N ALA A 132 -21.15 -12.28 -12.48
CA ALA A 132 -20.07 -12.18 -11.50
C ALA A 132 -19.07 -13.34 -11.65
N GLU A 133 -19.56 -14.57 -11.85
CA GLU A 133 -18.72 -15.73 -12.12
C GLU A 133 -17.95 -15.60 -13.45
N ASN A 134 -18.57 -15.05 -14.50
CA ASN A 134 -17.92 -14.84 -15.80
C ASN A 134 -16.94 -13.65 -15.82
N GLU A 135 -17.14 -12.62 -14.99
CA GLU A 135 -16.13 -11.58 -14.73
C GLU A 135 -14.90 -12.17 -14.01
N GLU A 136 -15.10 -13.16 -13.12
CA GLU A 136 -14.01 -13.85 -12.40
C GLU A 136 -13.31 -14.92 -13.23
N GLN A 137 -14.01 -15.59 -14.16
CA GLN A 137 -13.46 -16.72 -14.94
C GLN A 137 -12.54 -16.31 -16.10
N GLN A 138 -12.45 -15.02 -16.45
CA GLN A 138 -11.70 -14.56 -17.64
C GLN A 138 -10.62 -13.49 -17.34
N GLU A 139 -10.13 -13.43 -16.10
CA GLU A 139 -8.85 -12.81 -15.78
C GLU A 139 -7.87 -13.91 -15.38
N ASP A 140 -6.69 -13.92 -16.01
CA ASP A 140 -5.49 -14.71 -15.68
C ASP A 140 -5.54 -15.29 -14.25
N SER A 141 -5.83 -16.60 -14.13
CA SER A 141 -6.12 -17.31 -12.86
C SER A 141 -4.95 -17.37 -11.87
N GLY A 142 -3.89 -16.61 -12.13
CA GLY A 142 -2.73 -16.46 -11.29
C GLY A 142 -3.04 -15.63 -10.04
N TYR A 143 -2.32 -15.95 -8.98
CA TYR A 143 -2.20 -15.15 -7.78
C TYR A 143 -1.89 -13.69 -8.10
N LYS A 144 -2.67 -12.80 -7.48
CA LYS A 144 -2.42 -11.36 -7.47
C LYS A 144 -2.03 -10.94 -6.05
N PRO A 145 -0.89 -10.24 -5.84
CA PRO A 145 -0.51 -9.79 -4.52
C PRO A 145 -1.48 -8.71 -3.98
N PRO A 146 -1.71 -8.65 -2.66
CA PRO A 146 -2.66 -7.73 -2.06
C PRO A 146 -2.18 -6.29 -2.23
N LYS A 147 -3.06 -5.35 -2.61
CA LYS A 147 -2.65 -3.95 -2.88
C LYS A 147 -2.81 -3.00 -1.69
N SER A 148 -3.41 -3.46 -0.59
CA SER A 148 -3.70 -2.63 0.57
C SER A 148 -3.48 -3.39 1.87
N LEU A 149 -3.20 -2.65 2.95
CA LEU A 149 -3.08 -3.20 4.30
C LEU A 149 -4.34 -3.97 4.73
N ASN A 150 -5.53 -3.46 4.35
CA ASN A 150 -6.80 -4.11 4.64
C ASN A 150 -6.92 -5.49 3.97
N ALA A 151 -6.42 -5.62 2.73
CA ALA A 151 -6.40 -6.90 2.03
C ALA A 151 -5.43 -7.89 2.70
N VAL A 152 -4.30 -7.41 3.24
CA VAL A 152 -3.37 -8.24 4.00
C VAL A 152 -3.99 -8.72 5.30
N VAL A 153 -4.66 -7.84 6.05
CA VAL A 153 -5.39 -8.22 7.28
C VAL A 153 -6.45 -9.28 6.99
N HIS A 154 -7.21 -9.14 5.90
CA HIS A 154 -8.18 -10.14 5.48
C HIS A 154 -7.53 -11.51 5.21
N ARG A 155 -6.36 -11.53 4.53
CA ARG A 155 -5.62 -12.77 4.30
C ARG A 155 -5.06 -13.39 5.57
N VAL A 156 -4.55 -12.59 6.51
CA VAL A 156 -4.13 -13.10 7.81
C VAL A 156 -5.30 -13.75 8.51
N ASN A 157 -6.48 -13.12 8.52
CA ASN A 157 -7.68 -13.65 9.15
C ASN A 157 -8.24 -14.91 8.46
N LYS A 158 -7.92 -15.11 7.17
CA LYS A 158 -8.26 -16.35 6.45
C LYS A 158 -7.49 -17.56 7.00
N TYR A 159 -6.25 -17.37 7.45
CA TYR A 159 -5.33 -18.48 7.77
C TYR A 159 -4.91 -18.57 9.25
N VAL A 160 -5.13 -17.51 10.03
CA VAL A 160 -4.74 -17.42 11.44
C VAL A 160 -6.00 -17.39 12.32
N PRO A 161 -6.19 -18.38 13.22
CA PRO A 161 -7.38 -18.44 14.08
C PRO A 161 -7.56 -17.23 15.01
N VAL A 162 -6.46 -16.68 15.53
CA VAL A 162 -6.45 -15.42 16.27
C VAL A 162 -6.14 -14.30 15.28
N GLY A 163 -7.17 -13.86 14.59
CA GLY A 163 -7.06 -12.82 13.56
C GLY A 163 -6.69 -11.45 14.11
N LEU A 164 -6.35 -10.55 13.19
CA LEU A 164 -6.16 -9.12 13.43
C LEU A 164 -7.49 -8.37 13.29
N ASP A 165 -7.82 -7.56 14.29
CA ASP A 165 -8.94 -6.62 14.21
C ASP A 165 -8.50 -5.39 13.38
N LYS A 166 -9.24 -5.12 12.30
CA LYS A 166 -8.96 -4.03 11.35
C LYS A 166 -9.01 -2.66 12.03
N ASP A 167 -9.91 -2.48 12.99
CA ASP A 167 -10.16 -1.18 13.63
C ASP A 167 -9.27 -0.98 14.87
N LYS A 168 -8.67 -2.04 15.39
CA LYS A 168 -7.87 -2.07 16.62
C LYS A 168 -6.46 -2.66 16.40
N LEU A 169 -5.79 -2.27 15.32
CA LEU A 169 -4.40 -2.68 15.08
C LEU A 169 -3.45 -1.97 16.06
N THR A 170 -2.68 -2.75 16.80
CA THR A 170 -1.53 -2.21 17.56
C THR A 170 -0.45 -1.70 16.61
N PRO A 171 0.42 -0.77 17.03
CA PRO A 171 1.52 -0.26 16.19
C PRO A 171 2.44 -1.37 15.64
N ILE A 172 2.67 -2.41 16.46
CA ILE A 172 3.48 -3.58 16.06
C ILE A 172 2.74 -4.39 15.00
N GLN A 173 1.46 -4.71 15.20
CA GLN A 173 0.66 -5.46 14.22
C GLN A 173 0.54 -4.71 12.90
N LYS A 174 0.38 -3.38 12.94
CA LYS A 174 0.38 -2.56 11.74
C LYS A 174 1.71 -2.65 10.99
N LYS A 175 2.84 -2.53 11.69
CA LYS A 175 4.17 -2.68 11.11
C LYS A 175 4.39 -4.08 10.52
N SER A 176 3.91 -5.13 11.20
CA SER A 176 3.99 -6.50 10.70
C SER A 176 3.12 -6.72 9.46
N ALA A 177 1.92 -6.13 9.40
CA ALA A 177 1.06 -6.19 8.22
C ALA A 177 1.67 -5.41 7.03
N GLU A 178 2.32 -4.27 7.27
CA GLU A 178 3.07 -3.52 6.24
C GLU A 178 4.28 -4.32 5.73
N ALA A 179 4.99 -5.02 6.62
CA ALA A 179 6.09 -5.90 6.24
C ALA A 179 5.59 -7.10 5.42
N LEU A 180 4.53 -7.76 5.87
CA LEU A 180 3.90 -8.88 5.17
C LEU A 180 3.39 -8.47 3.78
N LEU A 181 2.85 -7.26 3.64
CA LEU A 181 2.51 -6.69 2.33
C LEU A 181 3.73 -6.73 1.41
N GLY A 182 4.88 -6.23 1.87
CA GLY A 182 6.13 -6.28 1.11
C GLY A 182 6.55 -7.71 0.77
N TYR A 183 6.47 -8.64 1.71
CA TYR A 183 6.87 -10.04 1.50
C TYR A 183 6.02 -10.73 0.42
N LEU A 184 4.70 -10.52 0.44
CA LEU A 184 3.75 -11.09 -0.52
C LEU A 184 3.89 -10.51 -1.94
N HIS A 185 4.51 -9.33 -2.08
CA HIS A 185 4.84 -8.71 -3.36
C HIS A 185 6.19 -9.17 -3.94
N THR A 186 6.95 -9.98 -3.21
CA THR A 186 8.25 -10.48 -3.69
C THR A 186 8.05 -11.30 -4.97
N PHE A 187 8.87 -11.04 -6.01
CA PHE A 187 8.78 -11.75 -7.29
C PHE A 187 8.82 -13.28 -7.12
N ARG A 188 9.75 -13.78 -6.29
CA ARG A 188 9.92 -15.21 -6.02
C ARG A 188 8.64 -15.83 -5.43
N TYR A 189 7.98 -15.11 -4.52
CA TYR A 189 6.72 -15.55 -3.93
C TYR A 189 5.64 -15.69 -5.01
N SER A 190 5.43 -14.61 -5.79
CA SER A 190 4.41 -14.58 -6.84
C SER A 190 4.67 -15.61 -7.94
N HIS A 191 5.93 -15.83 -8.31
CA HIS A 191 6.30 -16.84 -9.30
C HIS A 191 6.02 -18.25 -8.77
N GLN A 192 6.44 -18.55 -7.53
CA GLN A 192 6.28 -19.88 -6.93
C GLN A 192 4.81 -20.28 -6.79
N ILE A 193 3.95 -19.38 -6.27
CA ILE A 193 2.53 -19.69 -6.09
C ILE A 193 1.80 -19.90 -7.42
N ASN A 194 2.22 -19.20 -8.48
CA ASN A 194 1.64 -19.33 -9.82
C ASN A 194 2.08 -20.59 -10.57
N THR A 195 3.12 -21.29 -10.08
CA THR A 195 3.54 -22.57 -10.64
C THR A 195 2.57 -23.71 -10.27
N TYR A 196 1.81 -23.57 -9.19
CA TYR A 196 0.84 -24.58 -8.77
C TYR A 196 -0.43 -24.53 -9.62
N THR A 197 -0.84 -25.69 -10.13
CA THR A 197 -2.06 -25.87 -10.93
C THR A 197 -3.30 -26.02 -10.06
N SER A 198 -3.18 -26.72 -8.92
CA SER A 198 -4.27 -26.92 -7.97
C SER A 198 -4.47 -25.70 -7.07
N ASP A 199 -5.73 -25.30 -6.87
CA ASP A 199 -6.06 -24.22 -5.95
C ASP A 199 -5.82 -24.59 -4.48
N GLU A 200 -5.93 -25.89 -4.16
CA GLU A 200 -5.63 -26.42 -2.83
C GLU A 200 -4.15 -26.22 -2.48
N ASP A 201 -3.25 -26.54 -3.43
CA ASP A 201 -1.81 -26.35 -3.26
C ASP A 201 -1.44 -24.87 -3.14
N ARG A 202 -2.08 -24.00 -3.94
CA ARG A 202 -1.91 -22.54 -3.82
C ARG A 202 -2.33 -22.03 -2.44
N THR A 203 -3.48 -22.50 -1.96
CA THR A 203 -4.01 -22.13 -0.65
C THR A 203 -3.13 -22.67 0.47
N LEU A 204 -2.63 -23.90 0.35
CA LEU A 204 -1.71 -24.51 1.32
C LEU A 204 -0.37 -23.77 1.37
N PHE A 205 0.20 -23.41 0.21
CA PHE A 205 1.40 -22.60 0.13
C PHE A 205 1.21 -21.23 0.80
N GLU A 206 0.16 -20.50 0.41
CA GLU A 206 -0.12 -19.17 0.94
C GLU A 206 -0.36 -19.21 2.45
N SER A 207 -1.21 -20.13 2.92
CA SER A 207 -1.51 -20.28 4.34
C SER A 207 -0.27 -20.59 5.17
N SER A 208 0.60 -21.48 4.69
CA SER A 208 1.85 -21.84 5.36
C SER A 208 2.77 -20.62 5.49
N PHE A 209 2.97 -19.89 4.39
CA PHE A 209 3.82 -18.71 4.40
C PHE A 209 3.29 -17.61 5.32
N VAL A 210 2.00 -17.28 5.23
CA VAL A 210 1.37 -16.23 6.06
C VAL A 210 1.45 -16.59 7.54
N ARG A 211 1.15 -17.84 7.91
CA ARG A 211 1.22 -18.29 9.31
C ARG A 211 2.62 -18.16 9.90
N TYR A 212 3.67 -18.39 9.11
CA TYR A 212 5.04 -18.27 9.59
C TYR A 212 5.57 -16.83 9.63
N THR A 213 4.99 -15.89 8.89
CA THR A 213 5.59 -14.56 8.67
C THR A 213 4.74 -13.38 9.18
N HIS A 214 3.44 -13.54 9.40
CA HIS A 214 2.53 -12.44 9.73
C HIS A 214 2.87 -11.64 11.01
N ASP A 215 3.57 -12.26 11.95
CA ASP A 215 3.99 -11.69 13.23
C ASP A 215 5.43 -11.16 13.23
N LYS A 216 6.11 -11.16 12.07
CA LYS A 216 7.56 -10.87 11.97
C LYS A 216 7.82 -9.67 11.05
N PRO A 217 7.91 -8.45 11.60
CA PRO A 217 8.14 -7.23 10.81
C PRO A 217 9.61 -7.04 10.38
N ASP A 218 10.52 -7.87 10.86
CA ASP A 218 11.97 -7.69 10.83
C ASP A 218 12.70 -8.75 9.98
N LEU A 219 11.96 -9.48 9.12
CA LEU A 219 12.58 -10.48 8.25
C LEU A 219 13.45 -9.83 7.19
N THR A 220 14.65 -10.38 7.00
CA THR A 220 15.52 -10.03 5.87
C THR A 220 15.02 -10.71 4.60
N GLN A 221 15.47 -10.23 3.43
CA GLN A 221 15.11 -10.84 2.16
C GLN A 221 15.53 -12.31 2.07
N GLU A 222 16.70 -12.67 2.61
CA GLU A 222 17.16 -14.06 2.66
C GLU A 222 16.26 -14.94 3.53
N GLU A 223 15.76 -14.43 4.65
CA GLU A 223 14.81 -15.14 5.50
C GLU A 223 13.45 -15.30 4.82
N VAL A 224 12.97 -14.27 4.14
CA VAL A 224 11.75 -14.34 3.33
C VAL A 224 11.87 -15.44 2.29
N ASP A 225 12.99 -15.50 1.57
CA ASP A 225 13.29 -16.54 0.59
C ASP A 225 13.34 -17.94 1.20
N GLN A 226 13.92 -18.08 2.40
CA GLN A 226 13.93 -19.35 3.13
C GLN A 226 12.52 -19.75 3.60
N TYR A 227 11.68 -18.81 4.05
CA TYR A 227 10.29 -19.08 4.38
C TYR A 227 9.45 -19.49 3.15
N ILE A 228 9.76 -18.96 1.96
CA ILE A 228 9.18 -19.43 0.70
C ILE A 228 9.54 -20.90 0.47
N VAL A 229 10.82 -21.26 0.61
CA VAL A 229 11.28 -22.66 0.48
C VAL A 229 10.60 -23.56 1.51
N LEU A 230 10.44 -23.09 2.76
CA LEU A 230 9.74 -23.84 3.81
C LEU A 230 8.28 -24.12 3.40
N ALA A 231 7.58 -23.11 2.89
CA ALA A 231 6.20 -23.26 2.42
C ALA A 231 6.10 -24.23 1.22
N THR A 232 7.06 -24.20 0.30
CA THR A 232 7.16 -25.16 -0.81
C THR A 232 7.31 -26.59 -0.30
N GLU A 233 8.18 -26.83 0.70
CA GLU A 233 8.37 -28.16 1.28
C GLU A 233 7.10 -28.67 1.97
N VAL A 234 6.28 -27.79 2.57
CA VAL A 234 4.98 -28.18 3.14
C VAL A 234 4.03 -28.72 2.06
N VAL A 235 3.96 -28.05 0.90
CA VAL A 235 3.14 -28.52 -0.24
C VAL A 235 3.65 -29.85 -0.77
N ILE A 236 4.98 -29.99 -0.95
CA ILE A 236 5.59 -31.25 -1.39
C ILE A 236 5.26 -32.39 -0.43
N SER A 237 5.35 -32.15 0.88
CA SER A 237 5.02 -33.14 1.90
C SER A 237 3.55 -33.59 1.81
N SER A 238 2.63 -32.66 1.55
CA SER A 238 1.20 -32.96 1.35
C SER A 238 0.98 -33.84 0.11
N SER A 239 1.64 -33.49 -0.99
CA SER A 239 1.57 -34.27 -2.24
C SER A 239 2.13 -35.69 -2.07
N ILE A 240 3.27 -35.85 -1.39
CA ILE A 240 3.84 -37.18 -1.08
C ILE A 240 2.88 -37.98 -0.19
N GLN A 241 2.26 -37.33 0.80
CA GLN A 241 1.28 -37.98 1.67
C GLN A 241 0.04 -38.46 0.91
N ALA A 242 -0.50 -37.64 0.01
CA ALA A 242 -1.61 -38.04 -0.87
C ALA A 242 -1.22 -39.22 -1.78
N ASN A 243 0.01 -39.23 -2.31
CA ASN A 243 0.51 -40.35 -3.09
C ASN A 243 0.64 -41.64 -2.26
N ILE A 244 1.12 -41.55 -1.01
CA ILE A 244 1.18 -42.70 -0.09
C ILE A 244 -0.22 -43.28 0.12
N VAL A 245 -1.23 -42.46 0.39
CA VAL A 245 -2.62 -42.92 0.58
C VAL A 245 -3.12 -43.65 -0.66
N ARG A 246 -2.96 -43.06 -1.85
CA ARG A 246 -3.36 -43.68 -3.12
C ARG A 246 -2.67 -45.02 -3.38
N LEU A 247 -1.36 -45.12 -3.08
CA LEU A 247 -0.62 -46.37 -3.23
C LEU A 247 -1.08 -47.43 -2.23
N GLN A 248 -1.52 -47.03 -1.04
CA GLN A 248 -2.10 -47.94 -0.05
C GLN A 248 -3.48 -48.44 -0.47
N GLU A 249 -4.34 -47.58 -0.99
CA GLU A 249 -5.65 -47.99 -1.53
C GLU A 249 -5.48 -49.04 -2.65
N LEU A 250 -4.58 -48.79 -3.59
CA LEU A 250 -4.25 -49.76 -4.65
C LEU A 250 -3.68 -51.08 -4.10
N LEU A 251 -2.97 -51.04 -2.97
CA LEU A 251 -2.43 -52.24 -2.33
C LEU A 251 -3.56 -53.07 -1.71
N ASP A 252 -4.50 -52.41 -1.05
CA ASP A 252 -5.65 -53.03 -0.41
C ASP A 252 -6.59 -53.64 -1.47
N ASP A 253 -6.86 -52.93 -2.58
CA ASP A 253 -7.65 -53.45 -3.71
C ASP A 253 -7.03 -54.74 -4.32
N ILE A 254 -5.72 -54.75 -4.55
CA ILE A 254 -5.00 -55.92 -5.09
C ILE A 254 -4.99 -57.08 -4.08
N ALA A 255 -4.90 -56.78 -2.79
CA ALA A 255 -4.91 -57.77 -1.72
C ALA A 255 -6.27 -58.46 -1.59
N ASP A 256 -7.37 -57.73 -1.84
CA ASP A 256 -8.73 -58.26 -1.83
C ASP A 256 -9.05 -59.10 -3.08
N ASP A 257 -8.54 -58.73 -4.26
CA ASP A 257 -8.77 -59.45 -5.53
C ASP A 257 -7.91 -60.72 -5.72
N THR A 258 -6.72 -60.77 -5.10
CA THR A 258 -5.78 -61.87 -5.27
C THR A 258 -5.77 -62.72 -4.00
N GLU A 259 -6.25 -63.97 -4.02
CA GLU A 259 -6.25 -64.91 -2.87
C GLU A 259 -4.86 -65.11 -2.21
N GLY A 260 -4.43 -64.12 -1.43
CA GLY A 260 -3.30 -64.10 -0.51
C GLY A 260 -1.89 -64.34 -1.09
N ARG A 261 -1.64 -64.32 -2.41
CA ARG A 261 -0.35 -64.84 -2.92
C ARG A 261 0.52 -63.98 -3.83
N ARG A 262 0.11 -62.79 -4.25
CA ARG A 262 1.03 -61.83 -4.88
C ARG A 262 0.68 -60.39 -4.52
N ILE A 263 0.84 -60.03 -3.24
CA ILE A 263 1.12 -58.64 -2.90
C ILE A 263 2.32 -58.24 -3.76
N SER A 264 2.14 -57.28 -4.67
CA SER A 264 3.23 -56.88 -5.55
C SER A 264 4.31 -56.24 -4.68
N MET A 265 5.43 -56.95 -4.47
CA MET A 265 6.55 -56.45 -3.67
C MET A 265 7.00 -55.07 -4.19
N SER A 266 6.87 -54.82 -5.49
CA SER A 266 7.09 -53.53 -6.13
C SER A 266 6.23 -52.39 -5.57
N LEU A 267 4.95 -52.62 -5.24
CA LEU A 267 4.08 -51.59 -4.68
C LEU A 267 4.44 -51.31 -3.22
N VAL A 268 4.76 -52.36 -2.45
CA VAL A 268 5.24 -52.23 -1.07
C VAL A 268 6.57 -51.46 -1.02
N GLU A 269 7.49 -51.76 -1.93
CA GLU A 269 8.75 -51.02 -2.08
C GLU A 269 8.51 -49.55 -2.48
N SER A 270 7.56 -49.29 -3.39
CA SER A 270 7.19 -47.92 -3.79
C SER A 270 6.61 -47.12 -2.62
N ILE A 271 5.74 -47.73 -1.81
CA ILE A 271 5.19 -47.12 -0.58
C ILE A 271 6.32 -46.84 0.42
N SER A 272 7.23 -47.80 0.61
CA SER A 272 8.38 -47.63 1.52
C SER A 272 9.31 -46.49 1.08
N SER A 273 9.56 -46.37 -0.23
CA SER A 273 10.33 -45.26 -0.81
C SER A 273 9.63 -43.93 -0.59
N ALA A 274 8.33 -43.82 -0.91
CA ALA A 274 7.55 -42.60 -0.71
C ALA A 274 7.49 -42.18 0.78
N ARG A 275 7.38 -43.14 1.71
CA ARG A 275 7.48 -42.88 3.16
C ARG A 275 8.86 -42.37 3.57
N THR A 276 9.91 -42.89 2.96
CA THR A 276 11.28 -42.42 3.20
C THR A 276 11.46 -40.99 2.71
N GLU A 277 10.98 -40.67 1.50
CA GLU A 277 10.97 -39.31 0.94
C GLU A 277 10.16 -38.33 1.81
N TYR A 278 8.99 -38.74 2.29
CA TYR A 278 8.19 -37.95 3.23
C TYR A 278 8.97 -37.63 4.51
N ASN A 279 9.58 -38.64 5.14
CA ASN A 279 10.39 -38.46 6.35
C ASN A 279 11.59 -37.53 6.12
N GLN A 280 12.22 -37.61 4.95
CA GLN A 280 13.29 -36.70 4.55
C GLN A 280 12.77 -35.26 4.41
N CYS A 281 11.61 -35.07 3.78
CA CYS A 281 10.98 -33.75 3.65
C CYS A 281 10.66 -33.14 5.02
N VAL A 282 10.01 -33.89 5.92
CA VAL A 282 9.72 -33.45 7.29
C VAL A 282 11.02 -33.10 8.05
N THR A 283 12.08 -33.88 7.86
CA THR A 283 13.39 -33.59 8.46
C THR A 283 13.99 -32.28 7.92
N ARG A 284 13.87 -32.03 6.62
CA ARG A 284 14.32 -30.75 6.02
C ARG A 284 13.52 -29.57 6.56
N GLN A 285 12.19 -29.69 6.64
CA GLN A 285 11.32 -28.66 7.21
C GLN A 285 11.72 -28.32 8.65
N GLN A 286 11.91 -29.34 9.50
CA GLN A 286 12.28 -29.14 10.90
C GLN A 286 13.64 -28.47 11.06
N LYS A 287 14.64 -28.87 10.24
CA LYS A 287 15.96 -28.23 10.23
C LYS A 287 15.87 -26.76 9.81
N LEU A 288 15.19 -26.49 8.69
CA LEU A 288 15.06 -25.13 8.16
C LEU A 288 14.30 -24.21 9.13
N LEU A 289 13.24 -24.71 9.76
CA LEU A 289 12.47 -23.98 10.76
C LEU A 289 13.32 -23.65 12.00
N ASN A 290 14.13 -24.60 12.47
CA ASN A 290 15.02 -24.37 13.62
C ASN A 290 16.13 -23.38 13.28
N ASP A 291 16.76 -23.51 12.12
CA ASP A 291 17.80 -22.59 11.67
C ASP A 291 17.26 -21.15 11.55
N LEU A 292 16.08 -20.97 10.97
CA LEU A 292 15.39 -19.68 10.87
C LEU A 292 15.12 -19.07 12.24
N LYS A 293 14.63 -19.87 13.20
CA LYS A 293 14.37 -19.41 14.57
C LYS A 293 15.64 -18.96 15.27
N VAL A 294 16.71 -19.77 15.20
CA VAL A 294 17.97 -19.48 15.89
C VAL A 294 18.65 -18.26 15.29
N LYS A 295 18.83 -18.21 13.97
CA LYS A 295 19.50 -17.08 13.29
C LYS A 295 18.79 -15.76 13.54
N ARG A 296 17.45 -15.74 13.47
CA ARG A 296 16.66 -14.55 13.80
C ARG A 296 16.83 -14.15 15.26
N SER A 297 16.74 -15.10 16.19
CA SER A 297 16.90 -14.84 17.62
C SER A 297 18.29 -14.27 17.95
N GLU A 298 19.36 -14.81 17.35
CA GLU A 298 20.71 -14.29 17.50
C GLU A 298 20.86 -12.87 16.96
N ARG A 299 20.28 -12.58 15.79
CA ARG A 299 20.31 -11.22 15.21
C ARG A 299 19.59 -10.23 16.12
N ILE A 300 18.38 -10.55 16.57
CA ILE A 300 17.60 -9.69 17.47
C ILE A 300 18.37 -9.50 18.79
N SER A 301 18.96 -10.56 19.35
CA SER A 301 19.76 -10.48 20.57
C SER A 301 20.97 -9.53 20.41
N LYS A 302 21.66 -9.57 19.27
CA LYS A 302 22.75 -8.65 18.96
C LYS A 302 22.27 -7.19 18.88
N GLN A 303 21.17 -6.95 18.16
CA GLN A 303 20.58 -5.60 18.06
C GLN A 303 20.11 -5.06 19.42
N VAL A 304 19.53 -5.91 20.27
CA VAL A 304 19.12 -5.50 21.63
C VAL A 304 20.34 -5.14 22.49
N LYS A 305 21.44 -5.89 22.39
CA LYS A 305 22.70 -5.58 23.09
C LYS A 305 23.32 -4.28 22.61
N GLU A 306 23.32 -4.01 21.30
CA GLU A 306 23.81 -2.76 20.72
C GLU A 306 22.94 -1.56 21.10
N ASN A 307 21.61 -1.71 21.12
CA ASN A 307 20.72 -0.63 21.56
C ASN A 307 20.90 -0.33 23.05
N ALA A 308 21.11 -1.35 23.88
CA ALA A 308 21.40 -1.16 25.30
C ALA A 308 22.74 -0.43 25.52
N SER A 309 23.77 -0.73 24.72
CA SER A 309 25.06 -0.03 24.82
C SER A 309 24.97 1.43 24.37
N ILE A 310 24.17 1.73 23.33
CA ILE A 310 23.89 3.11 22.90
C ILE A 310 23.13 3.88 23.99
N LEU A 311 22.10 3.28 24.58
CA LEU A 311 21.36 3.92 25.68
C LEU A 311 22.27 4.22 26.87
N ASN A 312 23.14 3.27 27.23
CA ASN A 312 24.15 3.48 28.27
C ASN A 312 25.12 4.63 27.93
N LEU A 313 25.58 4.72 26.68
CA LEU A 313 26.42 5.84 26.22
C LEU A 313 25.68 7.20 26.31
N VAL A 314 24.40 7.24 25.95
CA VAL A 314 23.56 8.45 26.04
C VAL A 314 23.35 8.84 27.50
N GLU A 315 23.17 7.89 28.40
CA GLU A 315 23.05 8.12 29.83
C GLU A 315 24.35 8.70 30.40
N VAL A 316 25.50 8.09 30.10
CA VAL A 316 26.83 8.61 30.46
C VAL A 316 27.06 10.02 29.92
N TRP A 317 26.60 10.33 28.71
CA TRP A 317 26.69 11.67 28.14
C TRP A 317 25.80 12.70 28.87
N LYS A 318 24.57 12.31 29.25
CA LYS A 318 23.68 13.17 30.03
C LYS A 318 24.25 13.45 31.42
N ASP A 319 24.90 12.47 32.03
CA ASP A 319 25.57 12.62 33.32
C ASP A 319 26.76 13.58 33.19
N GLU A 320 27.56 13.46 32.12
CA GLU A 320 28.68 14.36 31.87
C GLU A 320 28.20 15.81 31.63
N GLU A 321 27.13 16.00 30.85
CA GLU A 321 26.53 17.34 30.66
C GLU A 321 26.03 17.93 31.99
N SER A 322 25.42 17.11 32.84
CA SER A 322 24.95 17.49 34.16
C SER A 322 26.11 17.85 35.10
N ARG A 323 27.22 17.09 35.04
CA ARG A 323 28.45 17.37 35.78
C ARG A 323 29.06 18.71 35.37
N VAL A 324 29.12 19.00 34.07
CA VAL A 324 29.61 20.29 33.55
C VAL A 324 28.75 21.45 34.04
N LYS A 325 27.42 21.29 34.06
CA LYS A 325 26.50 22.32 34.61
C LYS A 325 26.74 22.55 36.10
N MET A 326 26.95 21.51 36.89
CA MET A 326 27.27 21.64 38.32
C MET A 326 28.60 22.38 38.55
N ILE A 327 29.64 22.07 37.77
CA ILE A 327 30.94 22.77 37.86
C ILE A 327 30.78 24.25 37.53
N LYS A 328 30.00 24.59 36.48
CA LYS A 328 29.71 26.00 36.14
C LYS A 328 28.98 26.71 37.27
N LEU A 329 27.99 26.06 37.89
CA LEU A 329 27.26 26.63 39.04
C LEU A 329 28.18 26.85 40.25
N ALA A 330 29.07 25.89 40.53
CA ALA A 330 30.06 26.00 41.59
C ALA A 330 31.04 27.15 41.32
N ASN A 331 31.51 27.32 40.09
CA ASN A 331 32.37 28.44 39.69
C ASN A 331 31.66 29.79 39.81
N MET A 332 30.39 29.89 39.40
CA MET A 332 29.59 31.11 39.62
C MET A 332 29.44 31.44 41.10
N ARG A 333 29.15 30.44 41.95
CA ARG A 333 29.10 30.64 43.41
C ARG A 333 30.44 31.12 43.95
N LYS A 334 31.55 30.54 43.46
CA LYS A 334 32.91 30.93 43.86
C LYS A 334 33.21 32.40 43.51
N GLN A 335 32.81 32.85 42.32
CA GLN A 335 32.95 34.25 41.91
C GLN A 335 32.10 35.22 42.74
N ILE A 336 30.89 34.81 43.14
CA ILE A 336 30.05 35.63 44.03
C ILE A 336 30.72 35.77 45.40
N VAL A 337 31.21 34.65 45.95
CA VAL A 337 31.94 34.66 47.23
C VAL A 337 33.22 35.49 47.13
N GLU A 338 33.95 35.40 46.01
CA GLU A 338 35.15 36.20 45.77
C GLU A 338 34.84 37.70 45.75
N LYS A 339 33.77 38.12 45.06
CA LYS A 339 33.28 39.51 45.09
C LYS A 339 32.84 39.95 46.48
N GLU A 340 32.20 39.06 47.24
CA GLU A 340 31.78 39.36 48.60
C GLU A 340 32.97 39.48 49.55
N ILE A 341 34.00 38.65 49.38
CA ILE A 341 35.29 38.78 50.07
C ILE A 341 35.98 40.09 49.68
N GLU A 342 36.02 40.45 48.39
CA GLU A 342 36.56 41.75 47.96
C GLU A 342 35.81 42.90 48.61
N ASN A 343 34.49 42.89 48.59
CA ASN A 343 33.66 43.90 49.27
C ASN A 343 33.96 43.99 50.77
N LEU A 344 34.09 42.86 51.47
CA LEU A 344 34.44 42.83 52.90
C LEU A 344 35.90 43.25 53.16
N SER A 345 36.82 42.94 52.26
CA SER A 345 38.23 43.32 52.33
C SER A 345 38.46 44.80 52.01
N THR A 346 37.53 45.38 51.25
CA THR A 346 37.44 46.83 51.02
C THR A 346 36.97 47.43 52.34
N MET A 347 37.94 47.61 53.24
CA MET A 347 37.80 48.11 54.60
C MET A 347 37.35 49.58 54.65
N ASP A 348 36.72 50.09 53.58
CA ASP A 348 36.25 51.46 53.44
C ASP A 348 35.01 51.69 54.29
N GLU A 349 34.12 50.70 54.43
CA GLU A 349 32.96 50.84 55.33
C GLU A 349 33.39 50.85 56.81
N ILE A 350 34.37 50.03 57.16
CA ILE A 350 34.98 50.00 58.50
C ILE A 350 35.81 51.28 58.75
N LYS A 351 36.60 51.74 57.76
CA LYS A 351 37.33 53.00 57.84
C LYS A 351 36.39 54.18 57.97
N CYS A 352 35.35 54.32 57.13
CA CYS A 352 34.36 55.39 57.24
C CYS A 352 33.68 55.41 58.62
N ARG A 353 33.38 54.23 59.18
CA ARG A 353 32.80 54.11 60.53
C ARG A 353 33.80 54.44 61.66
N ILE A 354 35.09 54.12 61.51
CA ILE A 354 36.16 54.48 62.47
C ILE A 354 36.54 55.96 62.36
N PHE A 355 36.57 56.52 61.15
CA PHE A 355 36.87 57.93 60.88
C PHE A 355 35.67 58.86 61.12
N GLY A 356 34.50 58.32 61.49
CA GLY A 356 33.30 59.10 61.80
C GLY A 356 32.67 59.80 60.61
N LEU A 357 33.04 59.44 59.38
CA LEU A 357 32.52 60.04 58.14
C LEU A 357 31.09 59.55 57.91
N SER A 358 30.13 60.43 58.18
CA SER A 358 28.74 60.19 57.83
C SER A 358 28.52 60.39 56.31
N LYS A 359 27.48 59.76 55.76
CA LYS A 359 27.14 59.86 54.33
C LYS A 359 26.90 61.30 53.88
N GLU A 360 26.51 62.17 54.81
CA GLU A 360 26.26 63.60 54.58
C GLU A 360 27.57 64.42 54.54
N GLU A 361 28.61 64.03 55.26
CA GLU A 361 29.91 64.72 55.25
C GLU A 361 30.73 64.41 53.99
N GLY A 362 30.65 63.18 53.45
CA GLY A 362 31.34 62.83 52.21
C GLY A 362 30.72 63.43 50.94
N LEU A 363 29.46 63.86 50.98
CA LEU A 363 28.76 64.50 49.86
C LEU A 363 28.84 66.04 49.88
N ASN A 364 29.12 66.64 51.05
CA ASN A 364 29.19 68.08 51.25
C ASN A 364 30.61 68.60 51.54
N GLY A 365 31.63 67.75 51.44
CA GLY A 365 33.04 68.06 51.67
C GLY A 365 33.81 68.51 50.43
#